data_AF-A0A7C8CW77-F1
#
_entry.id   AF-A0A7C8CW77-F1
#
_cell.length_a   1.000
_cell.length_b   1.000
_cell.length_c   1.000
_cell.angle_alpha   90.00
_cell.angle_beta   90.00
_cell.angle_gamma   90.00
#
_symmetry.space_group_name_H-M   'P 1'
#
loop_
_entity.id
_entity.type
_entity.pdbx_description
1 polymer ?
#
loop_
_entity_poly.entity_id
_entity_poly.type
_entity_poly.pdbx_seq_one_letter_code
_entity_poly.pdbx_strand_id
1 'polypeptide(L)'
;MQGWANKMGVMVLACLAGAVASGQDEQEGPQTPEVRCTKCKHQGRLVCKQHDSDEAQLEDQVLYCSLVASCADCQGAGFVDCPRCENEPVQEALRLRREASARSAKHIGWVDEIWNKGRSSPDVLRKVETEHFILVWEMEGIKIGRKRKNEHETMHIYAERLEQLFGDFVETFGARAGEWRKKSLVLVWYLPSDQMDGSLRFCSNASRTGVKLLGATPRFSVCASKQNFRGDEDLHRSLMHNVTHLLLSHQTPSLWIGDKKYGWADEGLAHWFEYRYFEKCTNYCYTEQNSRVDFRGGRYRVAVRKMVARGKQPGVGEVFSRTTDELTLAEHAVSFSYVDYLLHLDGKKFNALMKRLRSKEVTRDALKRIYGTSPLKFEEDWKAWVLETYPTR
;
A
#
# COMPACT_ATOMS: atom_id res chain seq x y z
N MET A 1 7.62 6.73 -25.03
CA MET A 1 7.48 6.88 -23.57
C MET A 1 6.84 8.23 -23.25
N GLN A 2 5.61 8.40 -23.71
CA GLN A 2 4.73 9.55 -23.49
C GLN A 2 3.32 9.01 -23.60
N GLY A 3 2.50 9.24 -22.58
CA GLY A 3 1.16 8.67 -22.46
C GLY A 3 1.11 7.77 -21.25
N TRP A 4 0.52 8.30 -20.17
CA TRP A 4 -0.02 7.68 -18.95
C TRP A 4 0.06 8.61 -17.72
N ALA A 5 0.56 9.85 -17.88
CA ALA A 5 0.68 10.82 -16.78
C ALA A 5 -0.47 11.85 -16.66
N ASN A 6 -1.58 11.74 -17.39
CA ASN A 6 -2.64 12.77 -17.38
C ASN A 6 -4.05 12.19 -17.26
N LYS A 7 -4.33 11.47 -16.16
CA LYS A 7 -5.69 11.28 -15.60
C LYS A 7 -5.60 10.99 -14.10
N MET A 8 -5.01 11.88 -13.31
CA MET A 8 -5.26 11.90 -11.86
C MET A 8 -6.31 12.97 -11.60
N GLY A 9 -7.57 12.58 -11.72
CA GLY A 9 -8.65 13.32 -11.11
C GLY A 9 -8.56 13.11 -9.61
N VAL A 10 -8.62 14.20 -8.85
CA VAL A 10 -8.78 14.19 -7.39
C VAL A 10 -10.02 13.36 -7.08
N MET A 11 -9.82 12.10 -6.69
CA MET A 11 -10.89 11.24 -6.22
C MET A 11 -11.13 11.64 -4.76
N VAL A 12 -12.01 12.62 -4.56
CA VAL A 12 -12.54 12.93 -3.23
C VAL A 12 -13.20 11.66 -2.73
N LEU A 13 -12.70 11.14 -1.61
CA LEU A 13 -13.26 10.00 -0.89
C LEU A 13 -14.64 10.41 -0.35
N ALA A 14 -15.66 10.35 -1.20
CA ALA A 14 -17.05 10.45 -0.79
C ALA A 14 -17.46 9.10 -0.20
N CYS A 15 -17.70 9.06 1.11
CA CYS A 15 -18.29 7.91 1.78
C CYS A 15 -19.55 7.44 1.03
N LEU A 16 -19.51 6.21 0.50
CA LEU A 16 -20.63 5.57 -0.19
C LEU A 16 -21.72 5.19 0.83
N ALA A 17 -22.78 5.99 0.87
CA ALA A 17 -24.10 5.53 1.28
C ALA A 17 -24.68 4.64 0.16
N GLY A 18 -25.21 3.47 0.52
CA GLY A 18 -25.70 2.46 -0.42
C GLY A 18 -26.90 2.91 -1.25
N ALA A 19 -26.86 2.63 -2.55
CA ALA A 19 -27.97 2.89 -3.47
C ALA A 19 -29.02 1.76 -3.39
N VAL A 20 -30.22 2.12 -2.93
CA VAL A 20 -31.47 1.40 -3.23
C VAL A 20 -32.11 2.13 -4.41
N ALA A 21 -32.42 1.40 -5.48
CA ALA A 21 -33.09 1.94 -6.65
C ALA A 21 -34.60 2.05 -6.41
N SER A 22 -35.14 3.27 -6.46
CA SER A 22 -36.57 3.52 -6.72
C SER A 22 -36.82 5.01 -7.00
N GLY A 23 -37.51 5.30 -8.11
CA GLY A 23 -38.42 6.44 -8.28
C GLY A 23 -37.83 7.85 -8.16
N GLN A 24 -37.70 8.53 -9.30
CA GLN A 24 -37.38 9.96 -9.37
C GLN A 24 -38.54 10.81 -8.82
N ASP A 25 -38.42 11.27 -7.58
CA ASP A 25 -38.91 12.57 -7.15
C ASP A 25 -37.65 13.40 -6.83
N GLU A 26 -37.38 14.44 -7.62
CA GLU A 26 -36.36 15.46 -7.31
C GLU A 26 -36.82 16.26 -6.09
N GLN A 27 -36.62 15.70 -4.89
CA GLN A 27 -36.64 16.50 -3.68
C GLN A 27 -35.41 17.41 -3.71
N GLU A 28 -35.64 18.70 -3.94
CA GLU A 28 -34.69 19.76 -3.62
C GLU A 28 -34.25 19.57 -2.17
N GLY A 29 -33.09 18.94 -1.98
CA GLY A 29 -32.48 18.80 -0.67
C GLY A 29 -32.31 20.19 -0.05
N PRO A 30 -32.39 20.31 1.29
CA PRO A 30 -32.30 21.60 1.95
C PRO A 30 -31.04 22.34 1.48
N GLN A 31 -31.26 23.44 0.74
CA GLN A 31 -30.18 24.29 0.27
C GLN A 31 -29.51 24.90 1.50
N THR A 32 -28.34 24.38 1.85
CA THR A 32 -27.52 24.93 2.92
C THR A 32 -27.28 26.41 2.59
N PRO A 33 -27.67 27.36 3.46
CA PRO A 33 -27.57 28.78 3.15
C PRO A 33 -26.14 29.13 2.74
N GLU A 34 -25.99 29.72 1.56
CA GLU A 34 -24.68 30.07 1.00
C GLU A 34 -24.05 31.18 1.86
N VAL A 35 -23.12 30.81 2.74
CA VAL A 35 -22.44 31.76 3.64
C VAL A 35 -21.50 32.66 2.82
N ARG A 36 -21.91 33.92 2.63
CA ARG A 36 -21.11 34.92 1.90
C ARG A 36 -20.05 35.59 2.78
N CYS A 37 -18.85 35.02 2.85
CA CYS A 37 -17.74 35.56 3.63
C CYS A 37 -16.47 35.76 2.78
N THR A 38 -16.08 37.01 2.58
CA THR A 38 -14.88 37.37 1.80
C THR A 38 -13.58 36.99 2.51
N LYS A 39 -13.58 36.91 3.85
CA LYS A 39 -12.37 36.60 4.64
C LYS A 39 -11.90 35.15 4.45
N CYS A 40 -12.83 34.19 4.52
CA CYS A 40 -12.54 32.78 4.30
C CYS A 40 -12.84 32.34 2.87
N LYS A 41 -13.16 33.27 1.95
CA LYS A 41 -13.59 32.97 0.58
C LYS A 41 -14.70 31.91 0.56
N HIS A 42 -15.71 32.10 1.43
CA HIS A 42 -16.89 31.22 1.55
C HIS A 42 -16.63 29.83 2.13
N GLN A 43 -15.40 29.52 2.57
CA GLN A 43 -15.07 28.17 3.05
C GLN A 43 -15.49 27.90 4.50
N GLY A 44 -15.91 28.91 5.27
CA GLY A 44 -16.23 28.76 6.70
C GLY A 44 -15.02 28.52 7.64
N ARG A 45 -13.84 28.24 7.08
CA ARG A 45 -12.59 27.95 7.79
C ARG A 45 -11.43 28.81 7.28
N LEU A 46 -10.38 28.94 8.09
CA LEU A 46 -9.13 29.61 7.74
C LEU A 46 -7.97 28.66 7.99
N VAL A 47 -6.91 28.78 7.20
CA VAL A 47 -5.64 28.08 7.46
C VAL A 47 -5.13 28.51 8.84
N CYS A 48 -4.70 27.53 9.64
CA CYS A 48 -4.06 27.79 10.93
C CYS A 48 -2.80 28.63 10.71
N LYS A 49 -2.59 29.66 11.53
CA LYS A 49 -1.43 30.56 11.36
C LYS A 49 -0.07 29.90 11.61
N GLN A 50 -0.07 28.72 12.24
CA GLN A 50 1.14 27.94 12.52
C GLN A 50 1.57 27.04 11.36
N HIS A 51 0.76 26.96 10.29
CA HIS A 51 0.97 26.02 9.19
C HIS A 51 0.87 26.73 7.85
N ASP A 52 1.65 26.26 6.88
CA ASP A 52 1.51 26.71 5.51
C ASP A 52 0.20 26.21 4.91
N SER A 53 -0.36 27.00 3.98
CA SER A 53 -1.66 26.68 3.36
C SER A 53 -1.66 25.33 2.64
N ASP A 54 -0.55 24.97 2.01
CA ASP A 54 -0.42 23.71 1.29
C ASP A 54 -0.31 22.53 2.25
N GLU A 55 0.38 22.70 3.38
CA GLU A 55 0.52 21.68 4.43
C GLU A 55 -0.81 21.43 5.17
N ALA A 56 -1.56 22.49 5.48
CA ALA A 56 -2.86 22.37 6.13
C ALA A 56 -3.85 21.54 5.29
N GLN A 57 -3.80 21.64 3.96
CA GLN A 57 -4.68 20.87 3.07
C GLN A 57 -4.40 19.36 3.10
N LEU A 58 -3.16 18.96 3.42
CA LEU A 58 -2.80 17.54 3.53
C LEU A 58 -3.50 16.87 4.71
N GLU A 59 -3.90 17.63 5.72
CA GLU A 59 -4.59 17.13 6.91
C GLU A 59 -6.02 16.68 6.64
N ASP A 60 -6.65 17.13 5.55
CA ASP A 60 -7.98 16.63 5.17
C ASP A 60 -7.93 15.17 4.65
N GLN A 61 -6.74 14.63 4.35
CA GLN A 61 -6.56 13.32 3.69
C GLN A 61 -6.18 12.17 4.63
N VAL A 62 -5.87 12.46 5.89
CA VAL A 62 -5.38 11.48 6.88
C VAL A 62 -6.28 11.51 8.10
N LEU A 63 -6.21 10.55 9.02
CA LEU A 63 -6.93 10.60 10.30
C LEU A 63 -6.14 11.34 11.38
N TYR A 64 -4.80 11.30 11.28
CA TYR A 64 -3.89 11.94 12.22
C TYR A 64 -2.52 12.14 11.59
N CYS A 65 -1.87 13.26 11.93
CA CYS A 65 -0.47 13.54 11.62
C CYS A 65 0.22 14.12 12.87
N SER A 66 1.30 13.48 13.32
CA SER A 66 1.98 13.88 14.55
C SER A 66 2.67 15.25 14.47
N LEU A 67 2.94 15.75 13.27
CA LEU A 67 3.60 17.04 13.06
C LEU A 67 2.68 18.23 13.30
N VAL A 68 1.37 18.05 13.10
CA VAL A 68 0.36 19.10 13.34
C VAL A 68 -0.48 18.84 14.59
N ALA A 69 -0.55 17.60 15.07
CA ALA A 69 -1.44 17.21 16.15
C ALA A 69 -1.23 17.96 17.47
N SER A 70 -0.01 18.43 17.73
CA SER A 70 0.34 19.20 18.93
C SER A 70 0.07 20.70 18.79
N CYS A 71 -0.38 21.17 17.63
CA CYS A 71 -0.67 22.59 17.43
C CYS A 71 -1.77 23.07 18.37
N ALA A 72 -1.48 24.03 19.24
CA ALA A 72 -2.43 24.56 20.21
C ALA A 72 -3.65 25.25 19.55
N ASP A 73 -3.45 25.83 18.36
CA ASP A 73 -4.47 26.59 17.65
C ASP A 73 -5.46 25.69 16.90
N CYS A 74 -4.96 24.71 16.12
CA CYS A 74 -5.79 23.86 15.26
C CYS A 74 -6.00 22.44 15.80
N GLN A 75 -5.22 22.01 16.79
CA GLN A 75 -5.30 20.67 17.40
C GLN A 75 -5.20 19.53 16.36
N GLY A 76 -4.32 19.70 15.37
CA GLY A 76 -4.12 18.74 14.28
C GLY A 76 -5.12 18.81 13.13
N ALA A 77 -6.04 19.79 13.14
CA ALA A 77 -6.97 19.95 12.02
C ALA A 77 -6.38 20.70 10.81
N GLY A 78 -5.23 21.38 10.95
CA GLY A 78 -4.65 22.26 9.92
C GLY A 78 -5.42 23.59 9.72
N PHE A 79 -6.69 23.63 10.11
CA PHE A 79 -7.59 24.77 9.94
C PHE A 79 -8.25 25.20 11.26
N VAL A 80 -8.64 26.46 11.31
CA VAL A 80 -9.40 27.07 12.41
C VAL A 80 -10.71 27.66 11.89
N ASP A 81 -11.67 27.85 12.78
CA ASP A 81 -12.97 28.41 12.45
C ASP A 81 -12.83 29.86 11.94
N CYS A 82 -13.63 30.26 10.95
CA CYS A 82 -13.63 31.65 10.51
C CYS A 82 -14.37 32.52 11.54
N PRO A 83 -13.72 33.52 12.17
CA PRO A 83 -14.37 34.34 13.21
C PRO A 83 -15.35 35.37 12.64
N ARG A 84 -15.54 35.44 11.31
CA ARG A 84 -16.41 36.42 10.64
C ARG A 84 -17.70 35.82 10.09
N CYS A 85 -17.79 34.51 9.99
CA CYS A 85 -19.00 33.87 9.51
C CYS A 85 -19.31 32.64 10.35
N GLU A 86 -20.58 32.52 10.74
CA GLU A 86 -21.11 31.36 11.42
C GLU A 86 -21.53 30.34 10.35
N ASN A 87 -20.61 29.43 10.03
CA ASN A 87 -20.88 28.30 9.14
C ASN A 87 -20.87 27.03 9.98
N GLU A 88 -21.99 26.73 10.63
CA GLU A 88 -22.14 25.62 11.58
C GLU A 88 -21.69 24.27 10.99
N PRO A 89 -22.04 23.88 9.74
CA PRO A 89 -21.54 22.64 9.15
C PRO A 89 -20.00 22.54 9.10
N VAL A 90 -19.31 23.65 8.77
CA VAL A 90 -17.84 23.66 8.71
C VAL A 90 -17.22 23.64 10.10
N GLN A 91 -17.81 24.36 11.05
CA GLN A 91 -17.36 24.35 12.45
C GLN A 91 -17.49 22.96 13.07
N GLU A 92 -18.62 22.28 12.80
CA GLU A 92 -18.85 20.91 13.25
C GLU A 92 -17.86 19.93 12.61
N ALA A 93 -17.61 20.05 11.29
CA ALA A 93 -16.61 19.23 10.61
C ALA A 93 -15.21 19.43 11.21
N LEU A 94 -14.81 20.67 11.53
CA LEU A 94 -13.54 20.95 12.19
C LEU A 94 -13.49 20.41 13.62
N ARG A 95 -14.59 20.51 14.39
CA ARG A 95 -14.68 19.91 15.73
C ARG A 95 -14.49 18.40 15.67
N LEU A 96 -15.26 17.71 14.82
CA LEU A 96 -15.15 16.26 14.61
C LEU A 96 -13.75 15.84 14.16
N ARG A 97 -13.09 16.67 13.32
CA ARG A 97 -11.71 16.47 12.88
C ARG A 97 -10.72 16.52 14.06
N ARG A 98 -10.80 17.54 14.92
CA ARG A 98 -9.95 17.67 16.12
C ARG A 98 -10.14 16.47 17.06
N GLU A 99 -11.39 16.05 17.26
CA GLU A 99 -11.69 14.87 18.07
C GLU A 99 -11.17 13.57 17.46
N ALA A 100 -11.28 13.41 16.13
CA ALA A 100 -10.71 12.27 15.42
C ALA A 100 -9.19 12.23 15.58
N SER A 101 -8.50 13.36 15.38
CA SER A 101 -7.06 13.49 15.60
C SER A 101 -6.67 13.12 17.04
N ALA A 102 -7.38 13.63 18.05
CA ALA A 102 -7.12 13.29 19.46
C ALA A 102 -7.34 11.80 19.77
N ARG A 103 -8.42 11.19 19.23
CA ARG A 103 -8.67 9.74 19.38
C ARG A 103 -7.56 8.92 18.73
N SER A 104 -7.15 9.29 17.52
CA SER A 104 -6.07 8.67 16.77
C SER A 104 -4.73 8.78 17.50
N ALA A 105 -4.39 9.96 18.03
CA ALA A 105 -3.19 10.18 18.84
C ALA A 105 -3.10 9.17 20.00
N LYS A 106 -4.21 8.99 20.74
CA LYS A 106 -4.30 7.98 21.80
C LYS A 106 -4.23 6.56 21.26
N HIS A 107 -4.91 6.28 20.14
CA HIS A 107 -4.96 4.95 19.54
C HIS A 107 -3.58 4.46 19.09
N ILE A 108 -2.75 5.34 18.52
CA ILE A 108 -1.43 4.98 17.99
C ILE A 108 -0.27 5.27 18.97
N GLY A 109 -0.56 5.80 20.16
CA GLY A 109 0.45 6.11 21.18
C GLY A 109 1.31 4.91 21.60
N TRP A 110 0.78 3.69 21.47
CA TRP A 110 1.54 2.46 21.70
C TRP A 110 2.80 2.34 20.84
N VAL A 111 2.83 2.99 19.67
CA VAL A 111 4.01 2.98 18.80
C VAL A 111 5.19 3.66 19.49
N ASP A 112 4.97 4.82 20.11
CA ASP A 112 5.99 5.53 20.89
C ASP A 112 6.33 4.77 22.18
N GLU A 113 5.35 4.14 22.83
CA GLU A 113 5.59 3.32 24.03
C GLU A 113 6.52 2.14 23.72
N ILE A 114 6.30 1.41 22.62
CA ILE A 114 7.17 0.30 22.19
C ILE A 114 8.55 0.82 21.81
N TRP A 115 8.62 1.92 21.07
CA TRP A 115 9.89 2.53 20.65
C TRP A 115 10.74 2.92 21.87
N ASN A 116 10.15 3.66 22.80
CA ASN A 116 10.86 4.23 23.95
C ASN A 116 11.12 3.23 25.08
N LYS A 117 10.54 2.02 25.04
CA LYS A 117 10.75 1.01 26.08
C LYS A 117 12.24 0.69 26.26
N GLY A 118 12.80 1.08 27.41
CA GLY A 118 14.20 0.83 27.76
C GLY A 118 15.20 1.82 27.15
N ARG A 119 14.75 2.91 26.52
CA ARG A 119 15.63 4.01 26.07
C ARG A 119 15.78 5.05 27.19
N SER A 120 16.98 5.62 27.31
CA SER A 120 17.28 6.67 28.30
C SER A 120 16.75 8.05 27.92
N SER A 121 16.58 8.30 26.61
CA SER A 121 15.98 9.51 26.07
C SER A 121 14.75 9.11 25.25
N PRO A 122 13.53 9.50 25.66
CA PRO A 122 12.33 9.24 24.87
C PRO A 122 12.32 10.13 23.63
N ASP A 123 12.07 9.52 22.47
CA ASP A 123 11.87 10.22 21.21
C ASP A 123 10.40 10.12 20.80
N VAL A 124 9.90 11.15 20.12
CA VAL A 124 8.55 11.14 19.52
C VAL A 124 8.70 10.81 18.05
N LEU A 125 8.17 9.66 17.63
CA LEU A 125 8.22 9.27 16.22
C LEU A 125 7.27 10.11 15.38
N ARG A 126 7.70 10.43 14.16
CA ARG A 126 6.84 11.04 13.14
C ARG A 126 5.91 9.99 12.57
N LYS A 127 4.60 10.26 12.68
CA LYS A 127 3.54 9.29 12.38
C LYS A 127 2.41 9.94 11.62
N VAL A 128 1.87 9.22 10.65
CA VAL A 128 0.59 9.52 10.02
C VAL A 128 -0.29 8.28 10.06
N GLU A 129 -1.58 8.48 10.31
CA GLU A 129 -2.58 7.42 10.32
C GLU A 129 -3.61 7.70 9.25
N THR A 130 -3.94 6.71 8.44
CA THR A 130 -5.01 6.72 7.44
C THR A 130 -6.05 5.66 7.79
N GLU A 131 -7.02 5.40 6.91
CA GLU A 131 -8.05 4.38 7.15
C GLU A 131 -7.44 2.98 7.25
N HIS A 132 -6.48 2.63 6.40
CA HIS A 132 -5.93 1.28 6.29
C HIS A 132 -4.49 1.14 6.78
N PHE A 133 -3.79 2.26 7.04
CA PHE A 133 -2.37 2.26 7.39
C PHE A 133 -2.03 3.12 8.60
N ILE A 134 -0.96 2.73 9.28
CA ILE A 134 -0.17 3.58 10.16
C ILE A 134 1.23 3.64 9.53
N LEU A 135 1.73 4.83 9.24
CA LEU A 135 3.05 5.05 8.68
C LEU A 135 3.92 5.82 9.68
N VAL A 136 5.03 5.20 10.09
CA VAL A 136 6.13 5.85 10.82
C VAL A 136 7.16 6.31 9.80
N TRP A 137 7.58 7.57 9.87
CA TRP A 137 8.43 8.19 8.85
C TRP A 137 9.60 8.96 9.47
N GLU A 138 10.73 8.27 9.65
CA GLU A 138 11.95 8.86 10.19
C GLU A 138 12.95 9.35 9.13
N MET A 139 12.49 9.53 7.90
CA MET A 139 13.28 10.15 6.85
C MET A 139 13.18 11.67 6.90
N GLU A 140 14.28 12.35 6.59
CA GLU A 140 14.24 13.77 6.20
C GLU A 140 13.61 13.95 4.81
N GLY A 141 13.46 15.21 4.39
CA GLY A 141 12.95 15.53 3.06
C GLY A 141 13.65 14.79 1.90
N ILE A 142 12.84 14.23 0.99
CA ILE A 142 13.29 13.50 -0.20
C ILE A 142 12.94 14.27 -1.47
N LYS A 143 13.67 14.03 -2.56
CA LYS A 143 13.33 14.58 -3.87
C LYS A 143 12.25 13.72 -4.52
N ILE A 144 11.08 14.30 -4.73
CA ILE A 144 9.94 13.68 -5.44
C ILE A 144 9.75 14.42 -6.76
N GLY A 145 9.94 13.69 -7.87
CA GLY A 145 10.03 14.30 -9.20
C GLY A 145 11.15 15.35 -9.28
N ARG A 146 10.78 16.62 -9.48
CA ARG A 146 11.75 17.73 -9.60
C ARG A 146 11.96 18.51 -8.30
N LYS A 147 11.08 18.38 -7.31
CA LYS A 147 11.10 19.19 -6.09
C LYS A 147 11.58 18.37 -4.89
N ARG A 148 12.31 19.02 -3.98
CA ARG A 148 12.54 18.47 -2.64
C ARG A 148 11.29 18.76 -1.82
N LYS A 149 10.76 17.72 -1.18
CA LYS A 149 9.61 17.78 -0.27
C LYS A 149 10.13 17.69 1.16
N ASN A 150 9.51 18.40 2.09
CA ASN A 150 9.87 18.26 3.50
C ASN A 150 9.32 16.94 4.07
N GLU A 151 9.62 16.64 5.33
CA GLU A 151 9.20 15.43 6.01
C GLU A 151 7.67 15.31 6.15
N HIS A 152 6.97 16.42 6.37
CA HIS A 152 5.50 16.44 6.49
C HIS A 152 4.85 16.09 5.15
N GLU A 153 5.20 16.82 4.10
CA GLU A 153 4.71 16.57 2.75
C GLU A 153 5.04 15.15 2.28
N THR A 154 6.27 14.69 2.53
CA THR A 154 6.70 13.35 2.11
C THR A 154 5.89 12.27 2.82
N MET A 155 5.68 12.39 4.13
CA MET A 155 4.91 11.44 4.92
C MET A 155 3.46 11.32 4.40
N HIS A 156 2.81 12.44 4.05
CA HIS A 156 1.46 12.41 3.46
C HIS A 156 1.44 11.82 2.05
N ILE A 157 2.41 12.17 1.18
CA ILE A 157 2.50 11.58 -0.17
C ILE A 157 2.64 10.06 -0.09
N TYR A 158 3.43 9.55 0.86
CA TYR A 158 3.57 8.10 1.03
C TYR A 158 2.32 7.47 1.65
N ALA A 159 1.63 8.14 2.58
CA ALA A 159 0.35 7.68 3.09
C ALA A 159 -0.71 7.57 1.98
N GLU A 160 -0.80 8.58 1.10
CA GLU A 160 -1.68 8.57 -0.07
C GLU A 160 -1.35 7.41 -1.02
N ARG A 161 -0.07 7.18 -1.33
CA ARG A 161 0.36 6.05 -2.17
C ARG A 161 -0.01 4.69 -1.58
N LEU A 162 0.04 4.54 -0.26
CA LEU A 162 -0.39 3.31 0.41
C LEU A 162 -1.91 3.11 0.32
N GLU A 163 -2.69 4.17 0.53
CA GLU A 163 -4.14 4.13 0.33
C GLU A 163 -4.53 3.87 -1.14
N GLN A 164 -3.78 4.43 -2.10
CA GLN A 164 -3.94 4.12 -3.51
C GLN A 164 -3.72 2.63 -3.80
N LEU A 165 -2.65 2.04 -3.25
CA LEU A 165 -2.41 0.59 -3.37
C LEU A 165 -3.57 -0.22 -2.78
N PHE A 166 -4.10 0.18 -1.61
CA PHE A 166 -5.25 -0.49 -1.02
C PHE A 166 -6.48 -0.41 -1.93
N GLY A 167 -6.80 0.78 -2.46
CA GLY A 167 -7.90 0.98 -3.41
C GLY A 167 -7.77 0.10 -4.65
N ASP A 168 -6.60 0.11 -5.28
CA ASP A 168 -6.29 -0.72 -6.45
C ASP A 168 -6.39 -2.22 -6.11
N PHE A 169 -5.97 -2.63 -4.92
CA PHE A 169 -6.08 -4.02 -4.44
C PHE A 169 -7.55 -4.44 -4.30
N VAL A 170 -8.37 -3.61 -3.68
CA VAL A 170 -9.81 -3.85 -3.50
C VAL A 170 -10.52 -3.94 -4.86
N GLU A 171 -10.24 -2.99 -5.76
CA GLU A 171 -10.82 -2.93 -7.10
C GLU A 171 -10.41 -4.16 -7.92
N THR A 172 -9.11 -4.43 -8.02
CA THR A 172 -8.55 -5.53 -8.83
C THR A 172 -9.16 -6.87 -8.43
N PHE A 173 -9.43 -7.07 -7.14
CA PHE A 173 -9.91 -8.34 -6.60
C PHE A 173 -11.42 -8.41 -6.37
N GLY A 174 -12.13 -7.31 -6.60
CA GLY A 174 -13.51 -7.15 -6.12
C GLY A 174 -13.65 -7.53 -4.65
N ALA A 175 -12.64 -7.21 -3.84
CA ALA A 175 -12.66 -7.49 -2.41
C ALA A 175 -13.58 -6.49 -1.69
N ARG A 176 -13.83 -6.72 -0.41
CA ARG A 176 -14.57 -5.76 0.44
C ARG A 176 -13.60 -5.16 1.44
N ALA A 177 -13.63 -3.86 1.64
CA ALA A 177 -12.74 -3.17 2.59
C ALA A 177 -12.80 -3.78 4.01
N GLY A 178 -13.99 -4.22 4.44
CA GLY A 178 -14.17 -4.91 5.73
C GLY A 178 -13.46 -6.28 5.88
N GLU A 179 -12.78 -6.77 4.84
CA GLU A 179 -11.94 -7.98 4.93
C GLU A 179 -10.61 -7.73 5.66
N TRP A 180 -10.24 -6.47 5.87
CA TRP A 180 -9.08 -6.02 6.64
C TRP A 180 -9.53 -5.45 7.99
N ARG A 181 -9.33 -6.23 9.06
CA ARG A 181 -9.79 -5.86 10.42
C ARG A 181 -8.79 -5.01 11.21
N LYS A 182 -7.57 -4.87 10.69
CA LYS A 182 -6.45 -4.20 11.34
C LYS A 182 -5.73 -3.36 10.28
N LYS A 183 -5.17 -2.24 10.70
CA LYS A 183 -4.30 -1.42 9.86
C LYS A 183 -2.94 -2.09 9.70
N SER A 184 -2.34 -1.92 8.53
CA SER A 184 -0.94 -2.29 8.32
C SER A 184 -0.02 -1.23 8.90
N LEU A 185 1.00 -1.63 9.65
CA LEU A 185 2.04 -0.72 10.15
C LEU A 185 3.24 -0.74 9.20
N VAL A 186 3.58 0.43 8.66
CA VAL A 186 4.76 0.62 7.82
C VAL A 186 5.72 1.54 8.56
N LEU A 187 6.97 1.13 8.75
CA LEU A 187 8.00 1.91 9.42
C LEU A 187 9.18 2.15 8.49
N VAL A 188 9.48 3.42 8.25
CA VAL A 188 10.53 3.85 7.33
C VAL A 188 11.57 4.64 8.12
N TRP A 189 12.76 4.08 8.24
CA TRP A 189 13.85 4.62 9.05
C TRP A 189 14.97 5.20 8.19
N TYR A 190 15.61 6.28 8.63
CA TYR A 190 16.80 6.79 7.96
C TYR A 190 18.07 6.04 8.34
N LEU A 191 18.27 5.78 9.64
CA LEU A 191 19.49 5.16 10.15
C LEU A 191 19.36 3.62 10.18
N PRO A 192 20.38 2.87 9.72
CA PRO A 192 20.41 1.42 9.84
C PRO A 192 20.31 0.91 11.29
N SER A 193 20.78 1.68 12.27
CA SER A 193 20.65 1.35 13.71
C SER A 193 19.19 1.39 14.15
N ASP A 194 18.44 2.41 13.73
CA ASP A 194 17.03 2.56 14.08
C ASP A 194 16.18 1.51 13.38
N GLN A 195 16.53 1.15 12.14
CA GLN A 195 15.91 0.00 11.48
C GLN A 195 16.20 -1.31 12.22
N MET A 196 17.41 -1.52 12.74
CA MET A 196 17.74 -2.74 13.49
C MET A 196 16.93 -2.84 14.79
N ASP A 197 16.81 -1.74 15.54
CA ASP A 197 16.01 -1.70 16.77
C ASP A 197 14.51 -1.78 16.46
N GLY A 198 14.05 -1.02 15.47
CA GLY A 198 12.66 -0.99 15.02
C GLY A 198 12.19 -2.34 14.48
N SER A 199 12.98 -3.00 13.63
CA SER A 199 12.65 -4.35 13.12
C SER A 199 12.61 -5.39 14.24
N LEU A 200 13.50 -5.31 15.24
CA LEU A 200 13.44 -6.17 16.42
C LEU A 200 12.16 -5.93 17.23
N ARG A 201 11.85 -4.68 17.56
CA ARG A 201 10.72 -4.32 18.42
C ARG A 201 9.37 -4.56 17.76
N PHE A 202 9.23 -4.17 16.50
CA PHE A 202 7.96 -4.20 15.79
C PHE A 202 7.80 -5.49 14.97
N CYS A 203 8.85 -6.07 14.42
CA CYS A 203 8.75 -7.28 13.58
C CYS A 203 9.35 -8.53 14.24
N SER A 204 9.87 -8.44 15.46
CA SER A 204 10.50 -9.56 16.18
C SER A 204 11.71 -10.17 15.46
N ASN A 205 12.37 -9.39 14.60
CA ASN A 205 13.53 -9.82 13.85
C ASN A 205 14.47 -8.64 13.61
N ALA A 206 15.65 -8.67 14.23
CA ALA A 206 16.65 -7.61 14.13
C ALA A 206 17.37 -7.66 12.76
N SER A 207 17.16 -6.64 11.93
CA SER A 207 17.83 -6.51 10.64
C SER A 207 18.17 -5.06 10.32
N ARG A 208 19.28 -4.84 9.60
CA ARG A 208 19.65 -3.52 9.06
C ARG A 208 18.96 -3.21 7.72
N THR A 209 18.28 -4.19 7.13
CA THR A 209 17.55 -4.11 5.86
C THR A 209 16.05 -4.31 6.10
N GLY A 210 15.22 -4.28 5.06
CA GLY A 210 13.78 -4.46 5.17
C GLY A 210 13.34 -5.81 5.75
N VAL A 211 12.36 -5.80 6.65
CA VAL A 211 11.76 -6.99 7.27
C VAL A 211 10.25 -6.83 7.36
N LYS A 212 9.53 -7.91 7.07
CA LYS A 212 8.07 -8.02 7.17
C LYS A 212 7.70 -8.95 8.32
N LEU A 213 6.67 -8.58 9.09
CA LEU A 213 5.89 -9.51 9.91
C LEU A 213 4.54 -9.69 9.22
N LEU A 214 4.23 -10.90 8.77
CA LEU A 214 3.04 -11.21 7.98
C LEU A 214 1.99 -11.95 8.83
N GLY A 215 0.73 -11.95 8.37
CA GLY A 215 -0.41 -12.54 9.09
C GLY A 215 -1.33 -11.48 9.70
N ALA A 216 -2.01 -11.78 10.80
CA ALA A 216 -3.16 -10.99 11.26
C ALA A 216 -2.85 -9.56 11.72
N THR A 217 -1.61 -9.30 12.13
CA THR A 217 -1.11 -7.98 12.53
C THR A 217 0.11 -7.63 11.70
N PRO A 218 -0.08 -7.27 10.43
CA PRO A 218 1.00 -7.16 9.47
C PRO A 218 1.82 -5.88 9.69
N ARG A 219 3.14 -6.01 9.56
CA ARG A 219 4.09 -4.91 9.77
C ARG A 219 5.21 -4.98 8.76
N PHE A 220 5.71 -3.83 8.34
CA PHE A 220 6.90 -3.74 7.50
C PHE A 220 7.82 -2.66 8.04
N SER A 221 9.08 -3.00 8.28
CA SER A 221 10.10 -2.07 8.75
C SER A 221 11.25 -2.03 7.75
N VAL A 222 11.68 -0.87 7.30
CA VAL A 222 12.77 -0.72 6.32
C VAL A 222 13.68 0.47 6.59
N CYS A 223 14.98 0.31 6.34
CA CYS A 223 15.93 1.42 6.29
C CYS A 223 15.94 2.05 4.90
N ALA A 224 15.42 3.27 4.78
CA ALA A 224 15.30 4.02 3.54
C ALA A 224 16.51 4.92 3.21
N SER A 225 17.68 4.63 3.80
CA SER A 225 18.92 5.36 3.50
C SER A 225 19.30 5.31 2.01
N LYS A 226 20.13 6.28 1.58
CA LYS A 226 20.65 6.36 0.20
C LYS A 226 21.46 5.13 -0.23
N GLN A 227 21.98 4.36 0.73
CA GLN A 227 22.68 3.10 0.45
C GLN A 227 21.71 2.02 -0.05
N ASN A 228 20.47 2.03 0.44
CA ASN A 228 19.46 1.03 0.11
C ASN A 228 18.57 1.49 -1.06
N PHE A 229 18.26 2.78 -1.16
CA PHE A 229 17.41 3.32 -2.22
C PHE A 229 18.02 4.57 -2.83
N ARG A 230 18.10 4.62 -4.16
CA ARG A 230 18.73 5.76 -4.88
C ARG A 230 17.87 7.01 -4.87
N GLY A 231 16.56 6.87 -4.64
CA GLY A 231 15.60 7.97 -4.58
C GLY A 231 14.16 7.50 -4.36
N ASP A 232 13.24 8.44 -4.51
CA ASP A 232 11.79 8.26 -4.31
C ASP A 232 11.22 7.05 -5.05
N GLU A 233 11.52 6.90 -6.33
CA GLU A 233 10.97 5.81 -7.15
C GLU A 233 11.42 4.42 -6.65
N ASP A 234 12.67 4.28 -6.20
CA ASP A 234 13.18 3.00 -5.68
C ASP A 234 12.53 2.67 -4.35
N LEU A 235 12.40 3.65 -3.45
CA LEU A 235 11.73 3.46 -2.17
C LEU A 235 10.24 3.16 -2.37
N HIS A 236 9.55 3.95 -3.20
CA HIS A 236 8.13 3.78 -3.51
C HIS A 236 7.86 2.38 -4.07
N ARG A 237 8.65 1.94 -5.05
CA ARG A 237 8.53 0.60 -5.63
C ARG A 237 8.71 -0.50 -4.58
N SER A 238 9.70 -0.33 -3.69
CA SER A 238 9.93 -1.27 -2.58
C SER A 238 8.77 -1.32 -1.59
N LEU A 239 8.18 -0.17 -1.24
CA LEU A 239 7.01 -0.13 -0.37
C LEU A 239 5.81 -0.80 -1.04
N MET A 240 5.54 -0.55 -2.33
CA MET A 240 4.42 -1.18 -3.04
C MET A 240 4.53 -2.71 -3.05
N HIS A 241 5.71 -3.21 -3.37
CA HIS A 241 5.99 -4.64 -3.34
C HIS A 241 5.77 -5.21 -1.92
N ASN A 242 6.41 -4.62 -0.89
CA ASN A 242 6.34 -5.16 0.46
C ASN A 242 4.94 -5.07 1.07
N VAL A 243 4.25 -3.95 0.89
CA VAL A 243 2.90 -3.72 1.45
C VAL A 243 1.86 -4.61 0.75
N THR A 244 2.07 -5.01 -0.51
CA THR A 244 1.20 -5.99 -1.16
C THR A 244 1.18 -7.33 -0.40
N HIS A 245 2.32 -7.80 0.12
CA HIS A 245 2.35 -9.00 0.98
C HIS A 245 1.56 -8.79 2.27
N LEU A 246 1.70 -7.61 2.88
CA LEU A 246 0.98 -7.27 4.11
C LEU A 246 -0.52 -7.41 3.83
N LEU A 247 -1.04 -6.69 2.82
CA LEU A 247 -2.44 -6.73 2.37
C LEU A 247 -2.92 -8.16 2.13
N LEU A 248 -2.17 -8.95 1.36
CA LEU A 248 -2.53 -10.34 1.06
C LEU A 248 -2.59 -11.22 2.32
N SER A 249 -1.63 -11.08 3.23
CA SER A 249 -1.49 -11.94 4.41
C SER A 249 -2.55 -11.71 5.50
N HIS A 250 -3.11 -10.50 5.57
CA HIS A 250 -4.10 -10.13 6.60
C HIS A 250 -5.52 -9.93 6.08
N GLN A 251 -5.74 -10.00 4.77
CA GLN A 251 -7.08 -10.13 4.21
C GLN A 251 -7.75 -11.41 4.73
N THR A 252 -8.99 -11.31 5.22
CA THR A 252 -9.73 -12.47 5.76
C THR A 252 -9.95 -13.57 4.69
N PRO A 253 -9.68 -14.87 4.99
CA PRO A 253 -9.04 -15.38 6.20
C PRO A 253 -7.55 -15.03 6.23
N SER A 254 -7.06 -14.49 7.35
CA SER A 254 -5.65 -14.10 7.48
C SER A 254 -4.75 -15.33 7.62
N LEU A 255 -3.77 -15.43 6.72
CA LEU A 255 -2.68 -16.38 6.78
C LEU A 255 -1.57 -15.89 5.84
N TRP A 256 -0.32 -15.95 6.30
CA TRP A 256 0.81 -15.83 5.37
C TRP A 256 0.98 -17.16 4.61
N ILE A 257 0.98 -17.08 3.28
CA ILE A 257 1.00 -18.26 2.41
C ILE A 257 2.38 -18.54 1.80
N GLY A 258 3.30 -17.56 1.83
CA GLY A 258 4.64 -17.70 1.28
C GLY A 258 5.45 -18.82 1.93
N ASP A 259 5.31 -19.04 3.24
CA ASP A 259 5.96 -20.15 3.95
C ASP A 259 5.20 -21.50 3.86
N LYS A 260 4.04 -21.52 3.17
CA LYS A 260 3.16 -22.71 3.04
C LYS A 260 3.16 -23.28 1.63
N LYS A 261 4.28 -23.16 0.90
CA LYS A 261 4.43 -23.63 -0.49
C LYS A 261 3.54 -22.90 -1.50
N TYR A 262 3.14 -21.67 -1.18
CA TYR A 262 2.43 -20.78 -2.12
C TYR A 262 3.27 -19.55 -2.45
N GLY A 263 4.60 -19.67 -2.46
CA GLY A 263 5.51 -18.57 -2.75
C GLY A 263 5.20 -17.91 -4.10
N TRP A 264 4.79 -18.69 -5.10
CA TRP A 264 4.39 -18.19 -6.41
C TRP A 264 3.25 -17.16 -6.36
N ALA A 265 2.30 -17.35 -5.45
CA ALA A 265 1.15 -16.48 -5.30
C ALA A 265 1.50 -15.24 -4.48
N ASP A 266 2.31 -15.42 -3.44
CA ASP A 266 2.77 -14.34 -2.56
C ASP A 266 3.67 -13.35 -3.33
N GLU A 267 4.77 -13.84 -3.89
CA GLU A 267 5.75 -13.04 -4.65
C GLU A 267 5.23 -12.62 -6.02
N GLY A 268 4.51 -13.51 -6.71
CA GLY A 268 3.94 -13.20 -8.02
C GLY A 268 2.99 -12.01 -7.96
N LEU A 269 2.19 -11.90 -6.89
CA LEU A 269 1.29 -10.77 -6.71
C LEU A 269 2.03 -9.48 -6.33
N ALA A 270 3.01 -9.54 -5.44
CA ALA A 270 3.82 -8.39 -5.08
C ALA A 270 4.54 -7.80 -6.31
N HIS A 271 5.13 -8.65 -7.15
CA HIS A 271 5.70 -8.23 -8.42
C HIS A 271 4.66 -7.73 -9.43
N TRP A 272 3.43 -8.24 -9.40
CA TRP A 272 2.38 -7.76 -10.30
C TRP A 272 2.01 -6.31 -10.01
N PHE A 273 1.80 -5.97 -8.74
CA PHE A 273 1.59 -4.57 -8.34
C PHE A 273 2.83 -3.71 -8.60
N GLU A 274 4.03 -4.22 -8.33
CA GLU A 274 5.28 -3.54 -8.69
C GLU A 274 5.31 -3.18 -10.20
N TYR A 275 4.99 -4.14 -11.06
CA TYR A 275 4.93 -3.91 -12.50
C TYR A 275 3.81 -2.94 -12.89
N ARG A 276 2.64 -3.01 -12.26
CA ARG A 276 1.50 -2.12 -12.57
C ARG A 276 1.86 -0.64 -12.41
N TYR A 277 2.63 -0.29 -11.38
CA TYR A 277 3.00 1.11 -11.11
C TYR A 277 4.26 1.56 -11.86
N PHE A 278 5.21 0.64 -12.13
CA PHE A 278 6.56 1.02 -12.57
C PHE A 278 7.01 0.35 -13.87
N GLU A 279 6.22 -0.57 -14.43
CA GLU A 279 6.53 -1.38 -15.61
C GLU A 279 7.85 -2.18 -15.48
N LYS A 280 8.28 -2.45 -14.25
CA LYS A 280 9.49 -3.20 -13.92
C LYS A 280 9.37 -3.92 -12.57
N CYS A 281 10.05 -5.06 -12.47
CA CYS A 281 10.14 -5.84 -11.23
C CYS A 281 11.60 -5.96 -10.81
N THR A 282 12.02 -5.23 -9.78
CA THR A 282 13.42 -5.23 -9.31
C THR A 282 13.57 -5.42 -7.82
N ASN A 283 12.47 -5.52 -7.07
CA ASN A 283 12.53 -5.83 -5.65
C ASN A 283 12.56 -7.34 -5.46
N TYR A 284 13.37 -7.79 -4.51
CA TYR A 284 13.49 -9.17 -4.07
C TYR A 284 13.48 -9.13 -2.54
N CYS A 285 12.76 -10.04 -1.89
CA CYS A 285 12.71 -10.10 -0.44
C CYS A 285 14.06 -10.53 0.16
N TYR A 286 14.36 -10.06 1.38
CA TYR A 286 15.68 -10.19 2.03
C TYR A 286 16.19 -11.63 2.21
N THR A 287 15.30 -12.62 2.15
CA THR A 287 15.60 -14.04 2.23
C THR A 287 15.77 -14.72 0.87
N GLU A 288 15.46 -14.03 -0.23
CA GLU A 288 15.65 -14.55 -1.57
C GLU A 288 17.15 -14.59 -1.87
N GLN A 289 17.61 -15.71 -2.44
CA GLN A 289 19.01 -15.91 -2.76
C GLN A 289 19.57 -14.68 -3.47
N ASN A 290 20.68 -14.17 -2.93
CA ASN A 290 21.39 -12.93 -3.29
C ASN A 290 21.72 -12.88 -4.81
N SER A 291 20.71 -12.67 -5.65
CA SER A 291 20.85 -12.68 -7.08
C SER A 291 21.26 -11.27 -7.47
N ARG A 292 22.56 -11.04 -7.56
CA ARG A 292 23.15 -9.96 -8.38
C ARG A 292 22.78 -10.07 -9.88
N VAL A 293 21.81 -10.90 -10.21
CA VAL A 293 21.34 -11.25 -11.54
C VAL A 293 19.88 -10.80 -11.57
N ASP A 294 19.56 -9.91 -12.50
CA ASP A 294 18.20 -9.50 -12.79
C ASP A 294 17.88 -9.73 -14.28
N PHE A 295 16.61 -9.61 -14.65
CA PHE A 295 16.22 -9.60 -16.06
C PHE A 295 16.39 -8.21 -16.70
N ARG A 296 17.64 -7.69 -16.69
CA ARG A 296 18.04 -6.42 -17.33
C ARG A 296 17.16 -5.24 -16.89
N GLY A 297 17.18 -4.91 -15.59
CA GLY A 297 16.36 -3.84 -15.03
C GLY A 297 14.90 -4.23 -14.82
N GLY A 298 14.63 -5.51 -14.57
CA GLY A 298 13.31 -6.00 -14.16
C GLY A 298 12.28 -6.21 -15.27
N ARG A 299 12.72 -6.47 -16.52
CA ARG A 299 11.81 -6.71 -17.67
C ARG A 299 11.27 -8.14 -17.69
N TYR A 300 10.46 -8.49 -16.69
CA TYR A 300 9.96 -9.86 -16.49
C TYR A 300 9.17 -10.38 -17.69
N ARG A 301 8.23 -9.61 -18.26
CA ARG A 301 7.42 -10.07 -19.41
C ARG A 301 8.28 -10.52 -20.61
N VAL A 302 9.31 -9.75 -20.97
CA VAL A 302 10.24 -10.11 -22.06
C VAL A 302 11.03 -11.37 -21.72
N ALA A 303 11.49 -11.49 -20.47
CA ALA A 303 12.25 -12.65 -20.02
C ALA A 303 11.40 -13.94 -20.02
N VAL A 304 10.20 -13.88 -19.47
CA VAL A 304 9.26 -15.01 -19.42
C VAL A 304 8.90 -15.47 -20.83
N ARG A 305 8.55 -14.56 -21.74
CA ARG A 305 8.27 -14.91 -23.14
C ARG A 305 9.45 -15.64 -23.79
N LYS A 306 10.68 -15.19 -23.57
CA LYS A 306 11.89 -15.84 -24.09
C LYS A 306 12.11 -17.23 -23.48
N MET A 307 11.81 -17.43 -22.20
CA MET A 307 11.89 -18.74 -21.56
C MET A 307 10.86 -19.70 -22.15
N VAL A 308 9.60 -19.25 -22.26
CA VAL A 308 8.50 -20.04 -22.83
C VAL A 308 8.76 -20.41 -24.29
N ALA A 309 9.17 -19.45 -25.13
CA ALA A 309 9.48 -19.71 -26.55
C ALA A 309 10.61 -20.73 -26.76
N ARG A 310 11.47 -20.93 -25.75
CA ARG A 310 12.58 -21.89 -25.79
C ARG A 310 12.28 -23.19 -25.05
N GLY A 311 11.11 -23.31 -24.41
CA GLY A 311 10.77 -24.43 -23.52
C GLY A 311 11.68 -24.53 -22.30
N LYS A 312 12.23 -23.41 -21.82
CA LYS A 312 13.21 -23.35 -20.70
C LYS A 312 12.66 -22.75 -19.41
N GLN A 313 11.37 -22.46 -19.35
CA GLN A 313 10.71 -21.99 -18.13
C GLN A 313 10.66 -23.11 -17.07
N PRO A 314 10.76 -22.78 -15.76
CA PRO A 314 10.47 -23.71 -14.68
C PRO A 314 9.09 -24.36 -14.83
N GLY A 315 8.97 -25.64 -14.46
CA GLY A 315 7.71 -26.37 -14.57
C GLY A 315 6.71 -25.95 -13.51
N VAL A 316 5.41 -25.90 -13.84
CA VAL A 316 4.38 -25.38 -12.92
C VAL A 316 4.32 -26.13 -11.58
N GLY A 317 4.52 -27.46 -11.61
CA GLY A 317 4.49 -28.29 -10.41
C GLY A 317 5.62 -27.99 -9.44
N GLU A 318 6.80 -27.66 -9.96
CA GLU A 318 7.94 -27.22 -9.14
C GLU A 318 7.61 -25.88 -8.48
N VAL A 319 7.24 -24.88 -9.27
CA VAL A 319 6.91 -23.52 -8.78
C VAL A 319 5.78 -23.53 -7.75
N PHE A 320 4.75 -24.35 -7.94
CA PHE A 320 3.62 -24.48 -7.00
C PHE A 320 3.97 -25.18 -5.69
N SER A 321 5.19 -25.72 -5.56
CA SER A 321 5.66 -26.41 -4.35
C SER A 321 6.67 -25.60 -3.55
N ARG A 322 7.14 -24.46 -4.10
CA ARG A 322 8.15 -23.59 -3.49
C ARG A 322 7.55 -22.67 -2.45
N THR A 323 8.27 -22.49 -1.35
CA THR A 323 8.07 -21.31 -0.47
C THR A 323 8.64 -20.06 -1.14
N THR A 324 8.29 -18.89 -0.62
CA THR A 324 8.85 -17.59 -1.07
C THR A 324 10.38 -17.62 -1.13
N ASP A 325 11.03 -18.10 -0.06
CA ASP A 325 12.49 -18.08 0.07
C ASP A 325 13.21 -19.09 -0.83
N GLU A 326 12.48 -20.05 -1.39
CA GLU A 326 13.01 -21.09 -2.27
C GLU A 326 12.92 -20.74 -3.76
N LEU A 327 12.24 -19.66 -4.12
CA LEU A 327 12.09 -19.25 -5.50
C LEU A 327 13.42 -18.76 -6.08
N THR A 328 13.80 -19.30 -7.23
CA THR A 328 14.88 -18.78 -8.07
C THR A 328 14.39 -17.56 -8.86
N LEU A 329 15.32 -16.77 -9.40
CA LEU A 329 15.01 -15.62 -10.26
C LEU A 329 14.03 -15.97 -11.40
N ALA A 330 14.19 -17.12 -12.05
CA ALA A 330 13.30 -17.55 -13.13
C ALA A 330 11.89 -17.88 -12.60
N GLU A 331 11.81 -18.49 -11.42
CA GLU A 331 10.55 -18.81 -10.76
C GLU A 331 9.82 -17.56 -10.26
N HIS A 332 10.52 -16.51 -9.79
CA HIS A 332 9.93 -15.20 -9.51
C HIS A 332 9.24 -14.61 -10.75
N ALA A 333 9.95 -14.57 -11.88
CA ALA A 333 9.42 -14.00 -13.11
C ALA A 333 8.22 -14.81 -13.65
N VAL A 334 8.29 -16.13 -13.59
CA VAL A 334 7.16 -16.99 -13.96
C VAL A 334 5.99 -16.86 -12.99
N SER A 335 6.25 -16.73 -11.68
CA SER A 335 5.22 -16.49 -10.66
C SER A 335 4.45 -15.19 -10.90
N PHE A 336 5.17 -14.10 -11.21
CA PHE A 336 4.57 -12.86 -11.70
C PHE A 336 3.66 -13.12 -12.90
N SER A 337 4.14 -13.87 -13.89
CA SER A 337 3.38 -14.13 -15.11
C SER A 337 2.17 -15.04 -14.90
N TYR A 338 2.23 -15.99 -13.96
CA TYR A 338 1.08 -16.79 -13.55
C TYR A 338 -0.02 -15.92 -12.94
N VAL A 339 0.36 -15.01 -12.04
CA VAL A 339 -0.59 -14.06 -11.45
C VAL A 339 -1.17 -13.12 -12.51
N ASP A 340 -0.33 -12.57 -13.38
CA ASP A 340 -0.76 -11.70 -14.49
C ASP A 340 -1.79 -12.37 -15.40
N TYR A 341 -1.55 -13.64 -15.75
CA TYR A 341 -2.50 -14.44 -16.54
C TYR A 341 -3.81 -14.70 -15.79
N LEU A 342 -3.76 -15.12 -14.52
CA LEU A 342 -4.98 -15.39 -13.75
C LEU A 342 -5.81 -14.10 -13.52
N LEU A 343 -5.15 -12.96 -13.33
CA LEU A 343 -5.82 -11.65 -13.22
C LEU A 343 -6.39 -11.18 -14.55
N HIS A 344 -5.74 -11.49 -15.67
CA HIS A 344 -6.30 -11.27 -17.00
C HIS A 344 -7.59 -12.06 -17.22
N LEU A 345 -7.67 -13.29 -16.67
CA LEU A 345 -8.89 -14.10 -16.75
C LEU A 345 -10.03 -13.50 -15.91
N ASP A 346 -9.81 -13.32 -14.60
CA ASP A 346 -10.82 -12.77 -13.68
C ASP A 346 -10.21 -12.47 -12.29
N GLY A 347 -10.13 -11.19 -11.92
CA GLY A 347 -9.62 -10.74 -10.63
C GLY A 347 -10.42 -11.24 -9.41
N LYS A 348 -11.74 -11.41 -9.53
CA LYS A 348 -12.60 -11.96 -8.45
C LYS A 348 -12.34 -13.44 -8.25
N LYS A 349 -12.14 -14.20 -9.34
CA LYS A 349 -11.70 -15.60 -9.24
C LYS A 349 -10.31 -15.71 -8.63
N PHE A 350 -9.38 -14.82 -8.98
CA PHE A 350 -8.06 -14.80 -8.34
C PHE A 350 -8.15 -14.55 -6.84
N ASN A 351 -8.98 -13.59 -6.41
CA ASN A 351 -9.25 -13.36 -4.98
C ASN A 351 -9.82 -14.62 -4.29
N ALA A 352 -10.77 -15.30 -4.93
CA ALA A 352 -11.34 -16.55 -4.43
C ALA A 352 -10.28 -17.67 -4.32
N LEU A 353 -9.37 -17.77 -5.30
CA LEU A 353 -8.21 -18.66 -5.26
C LEU A 353 -7.31 -18.32 -4.06
N MET A 354 -6.94 -17.05 -3.86
CA MET A 354 -6.09 -16.63 -2.73
C MET A 354 -6.71 -16.97 -1.37
N LYS A 355 -8.03 -16.79 -1.21
CA LYS A 355 -8.75 -17.18 0.02
C LYS A 355 -8.69 -18.69 0.27
N ARG A 356 -8.70 -19.50 -0.78
CA ARG A 356 -8.58 -20.97 -0.71
C ARG A 356 -7.16 -21.38 -0.29
N LEU A 357 -6.13 -20.76 -0.87
CA LEU A 357 -4.74 -20.99 -0.47
C LEU A 357 -4.50 -20.58 1.00
N ARG A 358 -5.06 -19.45 1.44
CA ARG A 358 -5.04 -19.04 2.86
C ARG A 358 -5.85 -19.97 3.78
N SER A 359 -6.79 -20.73 3.23
CA SER A 359 -7.48 -21.82 3.93
C SER A 359 -6.74 -23.15 3.83
N LYS A 360 -5.48 -23.14 3.35
CA LYS A 360 -4.59 -24.30 3.19
C LYS A 360 -5.04 -25.33 2.16
N GLU A 361 -5.92 -24.95 1.22
CA GLU A 361 -6.27 -25.81 0.08
C GLU A 361 -5.11 -25.84 -0.92
N VAL A 362 -4.68 -27.05 -1.32
CA VAL A 362 -3.55 -27.24 -2.24
C VAL A 362 -3.85 -26.60 -3.60
N THR A 363 -2.85 -25.94 -4.20
CA THR A 363 -2.98 -25.17 -5.45
C THR A 363 -3.72 -25.93 -6.56
N ARG A 364 -3.42 -27.22 -6.76
CA ARG A 364 -4.10 -28.09 -7.75
C ARG A 364 -5.61 -28.10 -7.57
N ASP A 365 -6.07 -28.33 -6.34
CA ASP A 365 -7.49 -28.52 -6.04
C ASP A 365 -8.21 -27.17 -6.08
N ALA A 366 -7.56 -26.11 -5.60
CA ALA A 366 -8.07 -24.76 -5.66
C ALA A 366 -8.20 -24.26 -7.12
N LEU A 367 -7.22 -24.51 -8.00
CA LEU A 367 -7.30 -24.18 -9.43
C LEU A 367 -8.44 -24.93 -10.12
N LYS A 368 -8.58 -26.24 -9.88
CA LYS A 368 -9.69 -27.02 -10.44
C LYS A 368 -11.04 -26.49 -9.99
N ARG A 369 -11.17 -26.11 -8.72
CA ARG A 369 -12.42 -25.59 -8.16
C ARG A 369 -12.80 -24.21 -8.69
N ILE A 370 -11.83 -23.30 -8.80
CA ILE A 370 -12.08 -21.90 -9.15
C ILE A 370 -12.08 -21.67 -10.66
N TYR A 371 -11.14 -22.28 -11.37
CA TYR A 371 -10.91 -22.07 -12.80
C TYR A 371 -11.29 -23.27 -13.67
N GLY A 372 -11.65 -24.42 -13.08
CA GLY A 372 -11.99 -25.62 -13.86
C GLY A 372 -10.79 -26.25 -14.56
N THR A 373 -9.56 -25.90 -14.18
CA THR A 373 -8.33 -26.33 -14.87
C THR A 373 -7.42 -27.19 -13.99
N SER A 374 -6.60 -28.03 -14.61
CA SER A 374 -5.52 -28.77 -13.95
C SER A 374 -4.22 -27.97 -14.04
N PRO A 375 -3.19 -28.24 -13.21
CA PRO A 375 -1.89 -27.56 -13.34
C PRO A 375 -1.28 -27.68 -14.74
N LEU A 376 -1.36 -28.86 -15.37
CA LEU A 376 -0.83 -29.08 -16.72
C LEU A 376 -1.58 -28.25 -17.77
N LYS A 377 -2.92 -28.26 -17.71
CA LYS A 377 -3.74 -27.48 -18.64
C LYS A 377 -3.55 -25.98 -18.43
N PHE A 378 -3.45 -25.54 -17.17
CA PHE A 378 -3.09 -24.17 -16.83
C PHE A 378 -1.75 -23.77 -17.46
N GLU A 379 -0.71 -24.59 -17.35
CA GLU A 379 0.60 -24.30 -17.92
C GLU A 379 0.56 -24.21 -19.45
N GLU A 380 -0.19 -25.08 -20.13
CA GLU A 380 -0.40 -25.00 -21.57
C GLU A 380 -1.08 -23.69 -21.99
N ASP A 381 -2.19 -23.34 -21.35
CA ASP A 381 -2.97 -22.14 -21.68
C ASP A 381 -2.18 -20.86 -21.38
N TRP A 382 -1.49 -20.84 -20.23
CA TRP A 382 -0.61 -19.74 -19.84
C TRP A 382 0.53 -19.54 -20.86
N LYS A 383 1.20 -20.61 -21.30
CA LYS A 383 2.28 -20.51 -22.31
C LYS A 383 1.76 -19.92 -23.61
N ALA A 384 0.61 -20.39 -24.08
CA ALA A 384 -0.02 -19.87 -25.29
C ALA A 384 -0.30 -18.36 -25.15
N TRP A 385 -0.92 -17.95 -24.04
CA TRP A 385 -1.20 -16.55 -23.75
C TRP A 385 0.07 -15.69 -23.65
N VAL A 386 1.14 -16.17 -23.01
CA VAL A 386 2.43 -15.46 -22.94
C VAL A 386 3.01 -15.25 -24.35
N LEU A 387 2.98 -16.28 -25.20
CA LEU A 387 3.47 -16.20 -26.58
C LEU A 387 2.57 -15.35 -27.49
N GLU A 388 1.33 -15.08 -27.09
CA GLU A 388 0.45 -14.17 -27.80
C GLU A 388 0.68 -12.71 -27.34
N THR A 389 0.70 -12.48 -26.03
CA THR A 389 0.50 -11.14 -25.45
C THR A 389 1.77 -10.43 -25.00
N TYR A 390 2.82 -11.15 -24.57
CA TYR A 390 4.00 -10.50 -24.02
C TYR A 390 4.89 -9.91 -25.13
N PRO A 391 5.63 -8.81 -24.88
CA PRO A 391 6.52 -8.23 -25.87
C PRO A 391 7.74 -9.12 -26.17
N THR A 392 8.23 -9.05 -27.40
CA THR A 392 9.42 -9.80 -27.85
C THR A 392 10.75 -9.11 -27.48
N ARG A 393 10.74 -7.80 -27.18
CA ARG A 393 11.93 -6.96 -26.97
C ARG A 393 11.79 -6.04 -25.77
#